data_AF-A0A6V7K0J1-F1
#
_entry.id   AF-A0A6V7K0J1-F1
#
_cell.length_a   1.000
_cell.length_b   1.000
_cell.length_c   1.000
_cell.angle_alpha   90.00
_cell.angle_beta   90.00
_cell.angle_gamma   90.00
#
_symmetry.space_group_name_H-M   'P 1'
#
loop_
_entity.id
_entity.type
_entity.pdbx_description
1 polymer ?
#
loop_
_entity_poly.entity_id
_entity_poly.type
_entity_poly.pdbx_seq_one_letter_code
_entity_poly.pdbx_strand_id
1 'polypeptide(L)'
;AFEDLMESYKLRPWWQNLQQHQQKSVILKLLDQLEVSNKHARMKAARCILYLVQGCWAEVQSDKEQQDWTKTNVMMLYEAGVFPAFVELLNIEIENSTAASSAMRKLAVSLADSIDLRIILSVLYVMTEVMREESKSLETSPYKNNVLSFKEELIQPFGEDLLIIKLLGMVTCFCSGSAPHFPMKKVLLLLWKLILFSLGGIDELKRLKNLYRERAGLDPPQEDTIEVVRTMRASSPPTNAVDLLETQALDTQKRNSNKRPFRRSLMKQSSLDEPALAMENDYGKDGDPTANEGDVEVMDCSGMSQMVQGPLYGERPIDLRPCTPELTRNKGLPWTPKVRQQDVAAFLDNS
;
A
#
# COMPACT_ATOMS: atom_id res chain seq x y z
N ALA A 1 -15.25 -6.39 -21.97
CA ALA A 1 -15.92 -6.72 -20.68
C ALA A 1 -17.17 -5.89 -20.47
N PHE A 2 -17.06 -4.56 -20.32
CA PHE A 2 -18.23 -3.66 -20.26
C PHE A 2 -19.04 -3.74 -21.55
N GLU A 3 -18.40 -3.55 -22.71
CA GLU A 3 -19.06 -3.61 -24.02
C GLU A 3 -19.78 -4.94 -24.26
N ASP A 4 -19.11 -6.08 -24.09
CA ASP A 4 -19.74 -7.39 -24.28
C ASP A 4 -20.89 -7.66 -23.30
N LEU A 5 -20.85 -7.11 -22.07
CA LEU A 5 -21.98 -7.23 -21.14
C LEU A 5 -23.14 -6.33 -21.57
N MET A 6 -22.89 -5.10 -22.02
CA MET A 6 -23.93 -4.23 -22.54
C MET A 6 -24.60 -4.83 -23.78
N GLU A 7 -23.82 -5.42 -24.68
CA GLU A 7 -24.32 -6.15 -25.84
C GLU A 7 -25.20 -7.33 -25.42
N SER A 8 -24.75 -8.12 -24.43
CA SER A 8 -25.55 -9.23 -23.88
C SER A 8 -26.87 -8.77 -23.25
N TYR A 9 -26.89 -7.56 -22.70
CA TYR A 9 -28.08 -6.94 -22.12
C TYR A 9 -28.96 -6.22 -23.17
N LYS A 10 -28.56 -6.23 -24.44
CA LYS A 10 -29.20 -5.51 -25.55
C LYS A 10 -29.26 -3.99 -25.30
N LEU A 11 -28.23 -3.45 -24.64
CA LEU A 11 -28.06 -2.03 -24.37
C LEU A 11 -26.89 -1.47 -25.17
N ARG A 12 -26.90 -0.15 -25.39
CA ARG A 12 -25.76 0.52 -26.03
C ARG A 12 -24.59 0.58 -25.03
N PRO A 13 -23.34 0.38 -25.49
CA PRO A 13 -22.15 0.40 -24.64
C PRO A 13 -21.69 1.84 -24.33
N TRP A 14 -22.62 2.69 -23.90
CA TRP A 14 -22.38 4.09 -23.56
C TRP A 14 -23.10 4.41 -22.26
N TRP A 15 -22.39 4.33 -21.14
CA TRP A 15 -22.95 4.51 -19.81
C TRP A 15 -23.64 5.86 -19.64
N GLN A 16 -23.06 6.93 -20.18
CA GLN A 16 -23.58 8.29 -20.04
C GLN A 16 -24.92 8.51 -20.76
N ASN A 17 -25.19 7.74 -21.82
CA ASN A 17 -26.42 7.84 -22.61
C ASN A 17 -27.58 7.03 -22.04
N LEU A 18 -27.32 6.20 -21.02
CA LEU A 18 -28.35 5.40 -20.38
C LEU A 18 -29.17 6.27 -19.41
N GLN A 19 -30.49 6.04 -19.39
CA GLN A 19 -31.33 6.66 -18.37
C GLN A 19 -31.03 6.06 -17.00
N GLN A 20 -31.29 6.83 -15.93
CA GLN A 20 -31.00 6.40 -14.55
C GLN A 20 -31.65 5.04 -14.19
N HIS A 21 -32.85 4.74 -14.70
CA HIS A 21 -33.50 3.45 -14.48
C HIS A 21 -32.78 2.29 -15.19
N GLN A 22 -32.20 2.54 -16.37
CA GLN A 22 -31.41 1.55 -17.13
C GLN A 22 -30.07 1.33 -16.43
N GLN A 23 -29.42 2.39 -15.96
CA GLN A 23 -28.19 2.31 -15.18
C GLN A 23 -28.39 1.46 -13.92
N LYS A 24 -29.46 1.71 -13.15
CA LYS A 24 -29.82 0.87 -11.99
C LYS A 24 -30.09 -0.58 -12.38
N SER A 25 -30.82 -0.82 -13.48
CA SER A 25 -31.06 -2.18 -13.98
C SER A 25 -29.76 -2.91 -14.34
N VAL A 26 -28.81 -2.21 -14.96
CA VAL A 26 -27.48 -2.76 -15.26
C VAL A 26 -26.73 -3.13 -13.98
N ILE A 27 -26.72 -2.25 -12.97
CA ILE A 27 -26.04 -2.50 -11.70
C ILE A 27 -26.60 -3.74 -11.02
N LEU A 28 -27.93 -3.89 -10.95
CA LEU A 28 -28.57 -5.07 -10.37
C LEU A 28 -28.19 -6.36 -11.11
N LYS A 29 -28.20 -6.34 -12.45
CA LYS A 29 -27.75 -7.51 -13.24
C LYS A 29 -26.27 -7.84 -13.01
N LEU A 30 -25.43 -6.84 -12.78
CA LEU A 30 -24.01 -7.06 -12.46
C LEU A 30 -23.85 -7.67 -11.07
N LEU A 31 -24.65 -7.25 -10.09
CA LEU A 31 -24.71 -7.86 -8.76
C LEU A 31 -25.13 -9.33 -8.85
N ASP A 32 -26.19 -9.64 -9.60
CA ASP A 32 -26.62 -11.03 -9.84
C ASP A 32 -25.48 -11.88 -10.43
N GLN A 33 -24.69 -11.30 -11.35
CA GLN A 33 -23.54 -11.98 -11.94
C GLN A 33 -22.36 -12.17 -10.96
N LEU A 34 -22.22 -11.33 -9.93
CA LEU A 34 -21.21 -11.53 -8.88
C LEU A 34 -21.53 -12.72 -7.99
N GLU A 35 -22.78 -13.16 -7.90
CA GLU A 35 -23.20 -14.29 -7.07
C GLU A 35 -23.08 -15.65 -7.79
N VAL A 36 -22.88 -15.66 -9.11
CA VAL A 36 -22.81 -16.89 -9.90
C VAL A 36 -21.59 -17.74 -9.50
N SER A 37 -21.74 -19.07 -9.50
CA SER A 37 -20.64 -19.98 -9.13
C SER A 37 -19.45 -19.94 -10.10
N ASN A 38 -19.68 -19.52 -11.35
CA ASN A 38 -18.65 -19.40 -12.38
C ASN A 38 -17.72 -18.19 -12.11
N LYS A 39 -16.47 -18.48 -11.71
CA LYS A 39 -15.44 -17.46 -11.43
C LYS A 39 -15.23 -16.48 -12.59
N HIS A 40 -15.20 -16.97 -13.84
CA HIS A 40 -14.97 -16.10 -15.00
C HIS A 40 -16.12 -15.10 -15.19
N ALA A 41 -17.36 -15.54 -15.01
CA ALA A 41 -18.53 -14.66 -15.07
C ALA A 41 -18.50 -13.60 -13.95
N ARG A 42 -18.25 -14.01 -12.71
CA ARG A 42 -18.10 -13.09 -11.56
C ARG A 42 -17.04 -12.03 -11.83
N MET A 43 -15.85 -12.45 -12.24
CA MET A 43 -14.75 -11.50 -12.46
C MET A 43 -14.97 -10.63 -13.71
N LYS A 44 -15.77 -11.07 -14.69
CA LYS A 44 -16.21 -10.22 -15.80
C LYS A 44 -17.12 -9.10 -15.30
N ALA A 45 -18.09 -9.41 -14.43
CA ALA A 45 -18.95 -8.42 -13.79
C ALA A 45 -18.15 -7.48 -12.86
N ALA A 46 -17.22 -8.00 -12.07
CA ALA A 46 -16.35 -7.19 -11.21
C ALA A 46 -15.49 -6.20 -12.01
N ARG A 47 -14.95 -6.60 -13.17
CA ARG A 47 -14.25 -5.69 -14.09
C ARG A 47 -15.15 -4.62 -14.68
N CYS A 48 -16.40 -4.96 -14.97
CA CYS A 48 -17.41 -4.00 -15.42
C CYS A 48 -17.69 -2.96 -14.34
N ILE A 49 -17.88 -3.38 -13.09
CA ILE A 49 -18.07 -2.46 -11.96
C ILE A 49 -16.82 -1.61 -11.72
N LEU A 50 -15.61 -2.19 -11.86
CA LEU A 50 -14.36 -1.43 -11.79
C LEU A 50 -14.31 -0.30 -12.81
N TYR A 51 -14.75 -0.55 -14.05
CA TYR A 51 -14.83 0.47 -15.08
C TYR A 51 -15.83 1.59 -14.71
N LEU A 52 -16.98 1.23 -14.12
CA LEU A 52 -17.99 2.21 -13.67
C LEU A 52 -17.48 3.09 -12.53
N VAL A 53 -16.86 2.52 -11.49
CA VAL A 53 -16.31 3.32 -10.38
C VAL A 53 -15.15 4.22 -10.81
N GLN A 54 -14.47 3.90 -11.92
CA GLN A 54 -13.43 4.74 -12.50
C GLN A 54 -13.97 5.92 -13.34
N GLY A 55 -15.30 6.09 -13.40
CA GLY A 55 -15.93 7.21 -14.09
C GLY A 55 -16.00 7.03 -15.61
N CYS A 56 -16.01 5.79 -16.10
CA CYS A 56 -16.15 5.47 -17.54
C CYS A 56 -15.16 6.25 -18.42
N TRP A 57 -13.88 6.20 -18.07
CA TRP A 57 -12.81 7.03 -18.64
C TRP A 57 -12.68 7.02 -20.17
N ALA A 58 -13.20 5.99 -20.85
CA ALA A 58 -13.20 5.92 -22.31
C ALA A 58 -14.29 6.79 -22.97
N GLU A 59 -15.30 7.24 -22.22
CA GLU A 59 -16.44 8.03 -22.70
C GLU A 59 -16.30 9.53 -22.40
N VAL A 60 -15.34 9.94 -21.57
CA VAL A 60 -15.16 11.32 -21.09
C VAL A 60 -14.06 12.04 -21.86
N GLN A 61 -14.11 13.38 -21.87
CA GLN A 61 -13.15 14.22 -22.58
C GLN A 61 -12.19 14.98 -21.64
N SER A 62 -12.44 14.96 -20.32
CA SER A 62 -11.57 15.61 -19.34
C SER A 62 -11.49 14.86 -18.01
N ASP A 63 -10.37 15.03 -17.30
CA ASP A 63 -10.18 14.47 -15.95
C ASP A 63 -11.25 14.97 -14.96
N LYS A 64 -11.69 16.22 -15.13
CA LYS A 64 -12.71 16.82 -14.26
C LYS A 64 -14.06 16.11 -14.45
N GLU A 65 -14.46 15.90 -15.71
CA GLU A 65 -15.65 15.15 -16.06
C GLU A 65 -15.58 13.71 -15.54
N GLN A 66 -14.41 13.05 -15.67
CA GLN A 66 -14.20 11.70 -15.12
C GLN A 66 -14.41 11.65 -13.60
N GLN A 67 -13.90 12.64 -12.87
CA GLN A 67 -14.07 12.73 -11.42
C GLN A 67 -15.54 12.92 -11.02
N ASP A 68 -16.27 13.77 -11.76
CA ASP A 68 -17.69 14.02 -11.49
C ASP A 68 -18.55 12.77 -11.79
N TRP A 69 -18.23 12.02 -12.84
CA TRP A 69 -18.84 10.71 -13.11
C TRP A 69 -18.45 9.65 -12.10
N THR A 70 -17.18 9.61 -11.68
CA THR A 70 -16.71 8.69 -10.61
C THR A 70 -17.52 8.89 -9.34
N LYS A 71 -17.69 10.15 -8.91
CA LYS A 71 -18.51 10.51 -7.75
C LYS A 71 -19.96 10.03 -7.92
N THR A 72 -20.59 10.36 -9.05
CA THR A 72 -22.00 10.00 -9.31
C THR A 72 -22.20 8.47 -9.38
N ASN A 73 -21.31 7.77 -10.06
CA ASN A 73 -21.36 6.32 -10.21
C ASN A 73 -21.17 5.60 -8.87
N VAL A 74 -20.18 6.03 -8.06
CA VAL A 74 -19.94 5.43 -6.74
C VAL A 74 -21.16 5.57 -5.84
N MET A 75 -21.83 6.72 -5.85
CA MET A 75 -23.05 6.92 -5.04
C MET A 75 -24.18 5.99 -5.47
N MET A 76 -24.40 5.84 -6.78
CA MET A 76 -25.40 4.92 -7.31
C MET A 76 -25.08 3.46 -7.00
N LEU A 77 -23.81 3.06 -7.13
CA LEU A 77 -23.35 1.71 -6.82
C LEU A 77 -23.45 1.42 -5.32
N TYR A 78 -23.14 2.41 -4.48
CA TYR A 78 -23.28 2.30 -3.04
C TYR A 78 -24.74 2.08 -2.63
N GLU A 79 -25.66 2.90 -3.14
CA GLU A 79 -27.11 2.78 -2.91
C GLU A 79 -27.68 1.42 -3.37
N ALA A 80 -27.05 0.80 -4.37
CA ALA A 80 -27.44 -0.53 -4.86
C ALA A 80 -26.84 -1.70 -4.05
N GLY A 81 -26.01 -1.44 -3.04
CA GLY A 81 -25.38 -2.49 -2.21
C GLY A 81 -24.11 -3.10 -2.81
N VAL A 82 -23.40 -2.40 -3.70
CA VAL A 82 -22.18 -2.92 -4.33
C VAL A 82 -21.02 -3.03 -3.34
N PHE A 83 -20.92 -2.12 -2.37
CA PHE A 83 -19.84 -2.17 -1.38
C PHE A 83 -19.84 -3.47 -0.56
N PRO A 84 -20.94 -3.85 0.14
CA PRO A 84 -20.98 -5.10 0.90
C PRO A 84 -20.76 -6.33 0.02
N ALA A 85 -21.33 -6.36 -1.19
CA ALA A 85 -21.10 -7.45 -2.15
C ALA A 85 -19.61 -7.63 -2.50
N PHE A 86 -18.86 -6.53 -2.64
CA PHE A 86 -17.41 -6.60 -2.88
C PHE A 86 -16.61 -7.01 -1.64
N VAL A 87 -17.08 -6.71 -0.44
CA VAL A 87 -16.46 -7.20 0.80
C VAL A 87 -16.65 -8.71 0.94
N GLU A 88 -17.83 -9.23 0.60
CA GLU A 88 -18.09 -10.67 0.55
C GLU A 88 -17.23 -11.37 -0.51
N LEU A 89 -17.18 -10.79 -1.71
CA LEU A 89 -16.33 -11.29 -2.80
C LEU A 89 -14.83 -11.29 -2.41
N LEU A 90 -14.38 -10.30 -1.63
CA LEU A 90 -13.03 -10.27 -1.09
C LEU A 90 -12.77 -11.47 -0.17
N ASN A 91 -13.72 -11.82 0.71
CA ASN A 91 -13.57 -12.96 1.62
C ASN A 91 -13.43 -14.27 0.83
N ILE A 92 -14.31 -14.48 -0.15
CA ILE A 92 -14.27 -15.66 -1.03
C ILE A 92 -12.91 -15.76 -1.74
N GLU A 93 -12.39 -14.65 -2.26
CA GLU A 93 -11.12 -14.67 -2.99
C GLU A 93 -9.90 -14.81 -2.07
N ILE A 94 -9.95 -14.29 -0.83
CA ILE A 94 -8.91 -14.54 0.18
C ILE A 94 -8.80 -16.04 0.48
N GLU A 95 -9.92 -16.70 0.75
CA GLU A 95 -9.97 -18.14 1.05
C GLU A 95 -9.49 -19.00 -0.14
N ASN A 96 -9.94 -18.65 -1.36
CA ASN A 96 -9.47 -19.34 -2.57
C ASN A 96 -7.96 -19.17 -2.77
N SER A 97 -7.44 -17.99 -2.49
CA SER A 97 -6.03 -17.64 -2.69
C SER A 97 -5.13 -18.34 -1.66
N THR A 98 -5.55 -18.45 -0.40
CA THR A 98 -4.83 -19.21 0.63
C THR A 98 -4.85 -20.71 0.33
N ALA A 99 -6.01 -21.27 -0.05
CA ALA A 99 -6.14 -22.67 -0.44
C ALA A 99 -5.24 -23.02 -1.66
N ALA A 100 -5.20 -22.13 -2.66
CA ALA A 100 -4.34 -22.25 -3.82
C ALA A 100 -2.84 -22.22 -3.44
N SER A 101 -2.46 -21.35 -2.49
CA SER A 101 -1.08 -21.24 -1.96
C SER A 101 -0.63 -22.54 -1.29
N SER A 102 -1.47 -23.10 -0.41
CA SER A 102 -1.18 -24.35 0.28
C SER A 102 -1.04 -25.54 -0.68
N ALA A 103 -1.83 -25.55 -1.75
CA ALA A 103 -1.80 -26.64 -2.72
C ALA A 103 -0.60 -26.57 -3.67
N MET A 104 -0.20 -25.36 -4.10
CA MET A 104 0.71 -25.22 -5.24
C MET A 104 2.19 -25.08 -4.88
N ARG A 105 2.58 -24.76 -3.62
CA ARG A 105 3.99 -24.54 -3.20
C ARG A 105 4.82 -23.78 -4.25
N LYS A 106 4.18 -22.84 -4.97
CA LYS A 106 4.82 -22.12 -6.08
C LYS A 106 5.83 -21.14 -5.50
N LEU A 107 7.10 -21.34 -5.86
CA LEU A 107 8.22 -20.49 -5.43
C LEU A 107 8.22 -19.12 -6.14
N ALA A 108 7.64 -19.04 -7.34
CA ALA A 108 7.58 -17.81 -8.13
C ALA A 108 6.18 -17.19 -8.06
N VAL A 109 6.12 -15.94 -7.60
CA VAL A 109 4.90 -15.11 -7.53
C VAL A 109 4.79 -14.26 -8.79
N SER A 110 3.65 -14.32 -9.48
CA SER A 110 3.35 -13.50 -10.66
C SER A 110 2.23 -12.50 -10.40
N LEU A 111 2.18 -11.43 -11.21
CA LEU A 111 1.05 -10.50 -11.25
C LEU A 111 -0.26 -11.23 -11.58
N ALA A 112 -0.19 -12.28 -12.40
CA ALA A 112 -1.34 -13.10 -12.79
C ALA A 112 -2.02 -13.77 -11.60
N ASP A 113 -1.27 -14.08 -10.55
CA ASP A 113 -1.77 -14.80 -9.37
C ASP A 113 -2.66 -13.92 -8.47
N SER A 114 -2.74 -12.61 -8.73
CA SER A 114 -3.47 -11.65 -7.89
C SER A 114 -4.38 -10.71 -8.66
N ILE A 115 -4.67 -10.98 -9.94
CA ILE A 115 -5.51 -10.11 -10.78
C ILE A 115 -6.89 -9.91 -10.13
N ASP A 116 -7.49 -10.98 -9.62
CA ASP A 116 -8.84 -10.94 -9.09
C ASP A 116 -8.91 -10.12 -7.80
N LEU A 117 -8.01 -10.37 -6.84
CA LEU A 117 -7.84 -9.55 -5.64
C LEU A 117 -7.57 -8.08 -5.97
N ARG A 118 -6.75 -7.78 -7.00
CA ARG A 118 -6.47 -6.41 -7.41
C ARG A 118 -7.71 -5.69 -7.92
N ILE A 119 -8.59 -6.37 -8.65
CA ILE A 119 -9.85 -5.80 -9.14
C ILE A 119 -10.73 -5.45 -7.95
N ILE A 120 -10.95 -6.42 -7.04
CA ILE A 120 -11.81 -6.27 -5.86
C ILE A 120 -11.30 -5.13 -4.97
N LEU A 121 -10.03 -5.15 -4.61
CA LEU A 121 -9.41 -4.11 -3.77
C LEU A 121 -9.42 -2.74 -4.44
N SER A 122 -9.35 -2.67 -5.78
CA SER A 122 -9.42 -1.40 -6.50
C SER A 122 -10.83 -0.80 -6.45
N VAL A 123 -11.88 -1.61 -6.55
CA VAL A 123 -13.26 -1.13 -6.41
C VAL A 123 -13.49 -0.60 -4.99
N LEU A 124 -13.17 -1.40 -3.97
CA LEU A 124 -13.30 -1.00 -2.57
C LEU A 124 -12.50 0.29 -2.27
N TYR A 125 -11.29 0.41 -2.83
CA TYR A 125 -10.45 1.60 -2.68
C TYR A 125 -11.12 2.84 -3.28
N VAL A 126 -11.58 2.77 -4.54
CA VAL A 126 -12.18 3.93 -5.21
C VAL A 126 -13.46 4.36 -4.50
N MET A 127 -14.32 3.41 -4.11
CA MET A 127 -15.53 3.73 -3.34
C MET A 127 -15.19 4.43 -2.02
N THR A 128 -14.23 3.88 -1.26
CA THR A 128 -13.79 4.47 0.02
C THR A 128 -13.20 5.86 -0.17
N GLU A 129 -12.38 6.07 -1.20
CA GLU A 129 -11.74 7.37 -1.44
C GLU A 129 -12.75 8.43 -1.89
N VAL A 130 -13.75 8.07 -2.70
CA VAL A 130 -14.83 8.99 -3.06
C VAL A 130 -15.63 9.38 -1.82
N MET A 131 -16.03 8.42 -0.98
CA MET A 131 -16.74 8.71 0.28
C MET A 131 -15.90 9.60 1.20
N ARG A 132 -14.58 9.38 1.24
CA ARG A 132 -13.65 10.20 2.01
C ARG A 132 -13.51 11.62 1.46
N GLU A 133 -13.41 11.81 0.16
CA GLU A 133 -13.35 13.15 -0.43
C GLU A 133 -14.65 13.91 -0.17
N GLU A 134 -15.79 13.25 -0.33
CA GLU A 134 -17.10 13.81 -0.03
C GLU A 134 -17.25 14.21 1.44
N SER A 135 -16.67 13.43 2.36
CA SER A 135 -16.69 13.75 3.80
C SER A 135 -16.02 15.07 4.17
N LYS A 136 -15.07 15.57 3.34
CA LYS A 136 -14.44 16.87 3.58
C LYS A 136 -15.38 18.05 3.33
N SER A 137 -16.38 17.87 2.47
CA SER A 137 -17.36 18.89 2.06
C SER A 137 -18.79 18.50 2.46
N LEU A 138 -18.92 17.80 3.60
CA LEU A 138 -20.15 17.16 4.03
C LEU A 138 -21.33 18.11 4.18
N GLU A 139 -21.11 19.36 4.61
CA GLU A 139 -22.19 20.34 4.80
C GLU A 139 -22.80 20.86 3.50
N THR A 140 -22.07 20.81 2.39
CA THR A 140 -22.52 21.28 1.08
C THR A 140 -22.91 20.13 0.15
N SER A 141 -22.53 18.89 0.48
CA SER A 141 -22.71 17.75 -0.41
C SER A 141 -24.14 17.20 -0.38
N PRO A 142 -24.77 16.95 -1.55
CA PRO A 142 -26.07 16.27 -1.63
C PRO A 142 -25.99 14.80 -1.14
N TYR A 143 -24.78 14.25 -1.01
CA TYR A 143 -24.55 12.85 -0.63
C TYR A 143 -24.26 12.65 0.87
N LYS A 144 -24.60 13.63 1.71
CA LYS A 144 -24.38 13.59 3.17
C LYS A 144 -24.89 12.30 3.81
N ASN A 145 -26.09 11.85 3.45
CA ASN A 145 -26.69 10.62 3.99
C ASN A 145 -25.91 9.38 3.59
N ASN A 146 -25.41 9.30 2.35
CA ASN A 146 -24.63 8.17 1.86
C ASN A 146 -23.29 8.07 2.60
N VAL A 147 -22.61 9.19 2.82
CA VAL A 147 -21.33 9.23 3.55
C VAL A 147 -21.51 8.82 5.03
N LEU A 148 -22.57 9.30 5.69
CA LEU A 148 -22.87 8.94 7.08
C LEU A 148 -23.22 7.45 7.20
N SER A 149 -24.08 6.94 6.31
CA SER A 149 -24.46 5.52 6.27
C SER A 149 -23.24 4.64 6.02
N PHE A 150 -22.37 5.04 5.09
CA PHE A 150 -21.13 4.31 4.80
C PHE A 150 -20.19 4.28 6.01
N LYS A 151 -20.11 5.38 6.77
CA LYS A 151 -19.31 5.42 8.01
C LYS A 151 -19.86 4.47 9.08
N GLU A 152 -21.17 4.39 9.24
CA GLU A 152 -21.82 3.45 10.15
C GLU A 152 -21.59 2.00 9.70
N GLU A 153 -21.72 1.73 8.40
CA GLU A 153 -21.52 0.42 7.80
C GLU A 153 -20.09 -0.12 8.01
N LEU A 154 -19.06 0.73 7.92
CA LEU A 154 -17.67 0.33 8.17
C LEU A 154 -17.38 -0.08 9.62
N ILE A 155 -18.22 0.35 10.57
CA ILE A 155 -18.11 -0.02 11.99
C ILE A 155 -18.82 -1.36 12.26
N GLN A 156 -19.66 -1.82 11.34
CA GLN A 156 -20.32 -3.11 11.44
C GLN A 156 -19.41 -4.25 10.95
N PRO A 157 -19.49 -5.45 11.56
CA PRO A 157 -18.76 -6.61 11.10
C PRO A 157 -19.34 -7.13 9.77
N PHE A 158 -18.46 -7.48 8.83
CA PHE A 158 -18.84 -8.14 7.58
C PHE A 158 -18.63 -9.65 7.73
N GLY A 159 -19.61 -10.34 8.31
CA GLY A 159 -19.47 -11.71 8.78
C GLY A 159 -18.89 -11.72 10.20
N GLU A 160 -17.70 -12.32 10.40
CA GLU A 160 -17.09 -12.43 11.74
C GLU A 160 -16.29 -11.19 12.16
N ASP A 161 -15.69 -10.49 11.20
CA ASP A 161 -14.72 -9.41 11.47
C ASP A 161 -15.00 -8.13 10.69
N LEU A 162 -14.48 -7.02 11.20
CA LEU A 162 -14.43 -5.73 10.50
C LEU A 162 -13.53 -5.82 9.27
N LEU A 163 -13.87 -5.10 8.20
CA LEU A 163 -13.05 -5.04 6.97
C LEU A 163 -11.58 -4.66 7.26
N ILE A 164 -11.36 -3.70 8.16
CA ILE A 164 -10.00 -3.28 8.59
C ILE A 164 -9.21 -4.44 9.22
N ILE A 165 -9.87 -5.25 10.05
CA ILE A 165 -9.25 -6.42 10.70
C ILE A 165 -8.89 -7.48 9.65
N LYS A 166 -9.77 -7.73 8.68
CA LYS A 166 -9.50 -8.66 7.57
C LYS A 166 -8.28 -8.22 6.74
N LEU A 167 -8.18 -6.93 6.42
CA LEU A 167 -7.03 -6.39 5.69
C LEU A 167 -5.73 -6.49 6.52
N LEU A 168 -5.78 -6.27 7.83
CA LEU A 168 -4.65 -6.53 8.72
C LEU A 168 -4.27 -8.01 8.75
N GLY A 169 -5.25 -8.92 8.74
CA GLY A 169 -5.02 -10.36 8.59
C GLY A 169 -4.26 -10.70 7.31
N MET A 170 -4.60 -10.07 6.18
CA MET A 170 -3.86 -10.23 4.92
C MET A 170 -2.39 -9.77 5.05
N VAL A 171 -2.14 -8.66 5.76
CA VAL A 171 -0.77 -8.17 6.04
C VAL A 171 0.01 -9.20 6.85
N THR A 172 -0.58 -9.71 7.93
CA THR A 172 0.06 -10.74 8.78
C THR A 172 0.37 -12.00 7.99
N CYS A 173 -0.58 -12.49 7.18
CA CYS A 173 -0.38 -13.67 6.33
C CYS A 173 0.76 -13.47 5.32
N PHE A 174 0.87 -12.28 4.74
CA PHE A 174 1.96 -11.96 3.84
C PHE A 174 3.32 -11.88 4.56
N CYS A 175 3.38 -11.20 5.71
CA CYS A 175 4.62 -11.10 6.51
C CYS A 175 5.12 -12.46 7.00
N SER A 176 4.21 -13.40 7.27
CA SER A 176 4.56 -14.79 7.61
C SER A 176 5.05 -15.62 6.42
N GLY A 177 4.90 -15.13 5.19
CA GLY A 177 5.21 -15.87 3.97
C GLY A 177 4.12 -16.87 3.53
N SER A 178 3.01 -16.96 4.27
CA SER A 178 1.90 -17.90 3.97
C SER A 178 1.13 -17.53 2.69
N ALA A 179 1.08 -16.23 2.35
CA ALA A 179 0.36 -15.70 1.19
C ALA A 179 1.19 -14.65 0.42
N PRO A 180 2.29 -15.04 -0.24
CA PRO A 180 3.22 -14.10 -0.87
C PRO A 180 2.66 -13.44 -2.14
N HIS A 181 1.56 -13.95 -2.67
CA HIS A 181 0.89 -13.46 -3.87
C HIS A 181 -0.11 -12.32 -3.60
N PHE A 182 -0.41 -11.99 -2.34
CA PHE A 182 -1.31 -10.89 -2.03
C PHE A 182 -0.79 -9.55 -2.59
N PRO A 183 -1.66 -8.74 -3.23
CA PRO A 183 -1.26 -7.46 -3.80
C PRO A 183 -1.09 -6.41 -2.69
N MET A 184 0.00 -6.52 -1.93
CA MET A 184 0.17 -5.81 -0.65
C MET A 184 0.08 -4.29 -0.77
N LYS A 185 0.57 -3.71 -1.88
CA LYS A 185 0.41 -2.28 -2.14
C LYS A 185 -1.07 -1.85 -2.14
N LYS A 186 -1.97 -2.65 -2.75
CA LYS A 186 -3.41 -2.35 -2.79
C LYS A 186 -4.08 -2.57 -1.43
N VAL A 187 -3.68 -3.63 -0.71
CA VAL A 187 -4.15 -3.90 0.67
C VAL A 187 -3.81 -2.74 1.59
N LEU A 188 -2.55 -2.30 1.61
CA LEU A 188 -2.09 -1.19 2.45
C LEU A 188 -2.74 0.14 2.07
N LEU A 189 -2.93 0.41 0.77
CA LEU A 189 -3.64 1.60 0.33
C LEU A 189 -5.08 1.62 0.83
N LEU A 190 -5.84 0.53 0.65
CA LEU A 190 -7.21 0.45 1.14
C LEU A 190 -7.26 0.55 2.67
N LEU A 191 -6.40 -0.18 3.38
CA LEU A 191 -6.31 -0.17 4.83
C LEU A 191 -6.08 1.25 5.37
N TRP A 192 -5.09 1.95 4.83
CA TRP A 192 -4.83 3.35 5.18
C TRP A 192 -6.08 4.20 4.96
N LYS A 193 -6.72 4.11 3.79
CA LYS A 193 -7.88 4.95 3.46
C LYS A 193 -9.06 4.70 4.39
N LEU A 194 -9.33 3.43 4.72
CA LEU A 194 -10.38 3.08 5.68
C LEU A 194 -10.08 3.64 7.08
N ILE A 195 -8.82 3.58 7.53
CA ILE A 195 -8.40 4.19 8.81
C ILE A 195 -8.62 5.71 8.77
N LEU A 196 -8.15 6.40 7.72
CA LEU A 196 -8.33 7.85 7.61
C LEU A 196 -9.80 8.25 7.54
N PHE A 197 -10.64 7.47 6.86
CA PHE A 197 -12.05 7.76 6.74
C PHE A 197 -12.80 7.53 8.05
N SER A 198 -12.48 6.44 8.77
CA SER A 198 -13.18 6.05 10.00
C SER A 198 -12.72 6.87 11.21
N LEU A 199 -11.40 7.02 11.39
CA LEU A 199 -10.77 7.63 12.56
C LEU A 199 -10.29 9.06 12.34
N GLY A 200 -10.24 9.52 11.10
CA GLY A 200 -9.70 10.84 10.75
C GLY A 200 -8.18 10.83 10.56
N GLY A 201 -7.65 12.02 10.25
CA GLY A 201 -6.22 12.25 10.08
C GLY A 201 -5.52 12.70 11.36
N ILE A 202 -4.26 13.08 11.21
CA ILE A 202 -3.42 13.57 12.32
C ILE A 202 -4.00 14.86 12.91
N ASP A 203 -4.52 15.76 12.08
CA ASP A 203 -5.14 17.01 12.55
C ASP A 203 -6.37 16.75 13.42
N GLU A 204 -7.19 15.77 13.03
CA GLU A 204 -8.36 15.36 13.80
C GLU A 204 -7.95 14.71 15.13
N LEU A 205 -6.90 13.89 15.13
CA LEU A 205 -6.32 13.34 16.36
C LEU A 205 -5.82 14.45 17.29
N LYS A 206 -5.13 15.47 16.77
CA LYS A 206 -4.64 16.63 17.54
C LYS A 206 -5.82 17.40 18.15
N ARG A 207 -6.85 17.67 17.35
CA ARG A 207 -8.09 18.34 17.78
C ARG A 207 -8.79 17.56 18.90
N LEU A 208 -9.00 16.26 18.70
CA LEU A 208 -9.65 15.40 19.69
C LEU A 208 -8.84 15.29 20.99
N LYS A 209 -7.51 15.15 20.89
CA LYS A 209 -6.61 15.12 22.05
C LYS A 209 -6.76 16.40 22.88
N ASN A 210 -6.74 17.58 22.24
CA ASN A 210 -6.91 18.85 22.93
C ASN A 210 -8.29 18.96 23.59
N LEU A 211 -9.35 18.61 22.85
CA LEU A 211 -10.72 18.61 23.36
C LEU A 211 -10.89 17.72 24.60
N TYR A 212 -10.33 16.51 24.59
CA TYR A 212 -10.41 15.60 25.74
C TYR A 212 -9.55 16.05 26.92
N ARG A 213 -8.42 16.74 26.68
CA ARG A 213 -7.60 17.33 27.74
C ARG A 213 -8.30 18.50 28.42
N GLU A 214 -8.91 19.39 27.64
CA GLU A 214 -9.70 20.51 28.15
C GLU A 214 -10.86 20.00 29.03
N ARG A 215 -11.59 18.99 28.56
CA ARG A 215 -12.66 18.32 29.33
C ARG A 215 -12.15 17.67 30.62
N ALA A 216 -10.90 17.24 30.65
CA ALA A 216 -10.25 16.66 31.82
C ALA A 216 -9.54 17.69 32.71
N GLY A 217 -9.58 18.99 32.37
CA GLY A 217 -8.89 20.05 33.10
C GLY A 217 -7.36 20.00 33.01
N LEU A 218 -6.83 19.40 31.93
CA LEU A 218 -5.39 19.28 31.70
C LEU A 218 -4.90 20.38 30.75
N ASP A 219 -3.71 20.91 31.01
CA ASP A 219 -3.05 21.90 30.15
C ASP A 219 -2.90 21.39 28.71
N PRO A 220 -2.88 22.27 27.69
CA PRO A 220 -2.62 21.86 26.32
C PRO A 220 -1.25 21.16 26.21
N PRO A 221 -1.11 20.20 25.28
CA PRO A 221 0.18 19.54 25.07
C PRO A 221 1.23 20.58 24.68
N GLN A 222 2.37 20.57 25.37
CA GLN A 222 3.46 21.53 25.16
C GLN A 222 4.16 21.34 23.81
N GLU A 223 4.16 20.11 23.29
CA GLU A 223 4.78 19.76 22.01
C GLU A 223 3.86 18.89 21.16
N ASP A 224 3.88 19.13 19.86
CA ASP A 224 3.33 18.21 18.87
C ASP A 224 4.42 17.21 18.46
N THR A 225 4.30 15.99 18.97
CA THR A 225 5.23 14.89 18.68
C THR A 225 5.38 14.66 17.17
N ILE A 226 4.35 14.91 16.35
CA ILE A 226 4.43 14.72 14.90
C ILE A 226 5.26 15.82 14.22
N GLU A 227 5.07 17.08 14.63
CA GLU A 227 5.88 18.20 14.12
C GLU A 227 7.35 18.02 14.50
N VAL A 228 7.60 17.61 15.74
CA VAL A 228 8.94 17.29 16.25
C VAL A 228 9.58 16.16 15.42
N VAL A 229 8.89 15.03 15.24
CA VAL A 229 9.41 13.89 14.47
C VAL A 229 9.66 14.26 13.00
N ARG A 230 8.88 15.17 12.40
CA ARG A 230 9.12 15.63 11.03
C ARG A 230 10.48 16.33 10.87
N THR A 231 10.96 16.95 11.92
CA THR A 231 12.29 17.61 11.96
C THR A 231 13.41 16.70 12.44
N MET A 232 13.06 15.52 12.98
CA MET A 232 14.05 14.56 13.44
C MET A 232 14.65 13.81 12.25
N ARG A 233 15.98 13.71 12.25
CA ARG A 233 16.69 12.86 11.31
C ARG A 233 16.32 11.39 11.59
N ALA A 234 16.00 10.64 10.52
CA ALA A 234 15.79 9.21 10.63
C ALA A 234 17.00 8.56 11.33
N SER A 235 16.74 7.91 12.47
CA SER A 235 17.77 7.15 13.16
C SER A 235 18.11 5.95 12.29
N SER A 236 19.28 5.96 11.65
CA SER A 236 19.81 4.75 11.04
C SER A 236 19.96 3.71 12.15
N PRO A 237 19.46 2.47 11.96
CA PRO A 237 19.68 1.42 12.96
C PRO A 237 21.18 1.36 13.27
N PRO A 238 21.58 1.17 14.54
CA PRO A 238 22.97 1.01 14.88
C PRO A 238 23.54 -0.11 14.01
N THR A 239 24.69 0.17 13.37
CA THR A 239 25.40 -0.77 12.51
C THR A 239 25.44 -2.13 13.21
N ASN A 240 24.91 -3.17 12.56
CA ASN A 240 24.87 -4.52 13.12
C ASN A 240 26.28 -4.89 13.59
N ALA A 241 26.42 -5.54 14.75
CA ALA A 241 27.72 -5.94 15.29
C ALA A 241 28.53 -6.77 14.27
N VAL A 242 27.84 -7.49 13.39
CA VAL A 242 28.41 -8.23 12.26
C VAL A 242 29.05 -7.30 11.22
N ASP A 243 28.39 -6.21 10.84
CA ASP A 243 28.94 -5.20 9.91
C ASP A 243 30.16 -4.47 10.52
N LEU A 244 30.15 -4.23 11.83
CA LEU A 244 31.30 -3.64 12.56
C LEU A 244 32.51 -4.58 12.56
N LEU A 245 32.28 -5.89 12.80
CA LEU A 245 33.33 -6.91 12.76
C LEU A 245 33.87 -7.11 11.34
N GLU A 246 33.00 -7.07 10.33
CA GLU A 246 33.40 -7.22 8.93
C GLU A 246 34.20 -6.00 8.43
N THR A 247 33.81 -4.78 8.87
CA THR A 247 34.57 -3.54 8.57
C THR A 247 35.93 -3.54 9.27
N GLN A 248 36.01 -3.97 10.54
CA GLN A 248 37.28 -4.13 11.25
C GLN A 248 38.16 -5.23 10.64
N ALA A 249 37.57 -6.33 10.18
CA ALA A 249 38.31 -7.40 9.52
C ALA A 249 38.89 -6.94 8.17
N LEU A 250 38.15 -6.13 7.40
CA LEU A 250 38.60 -5.54 6.15
C LEU A 250 39.74 -4.51 6.37
N ASP A 251 39.67 -3.70 7.43
CA ASP A 251 40.73 -2.74 7.76
C ASP A 251 41.99 -3.43 8.32
N THR A 252 41.84 -4.54 9.03
CA THR A 252 42.97 -5.34 9.51
C THR A 252 43.67 -6.08 8.36
N GLN A 253 42.92 -6.51 7.33
CA GLN A 253 43.48 -7.15 6.13
C GLN A 253 44.17 -6.17 5.17
N LYS A 254 43.75 -4.90 5.10
CA LYS A 254 44.43 -3.87 4.28
C LYS A 254 45.86 -3.58 4.72
N ARG A 255 46.22 -3.89 5.97
CA ARG A 255 47.58 -3.64 6.47
C ARG A 255 48.60 -4.72 6.06
N ASN A 256 48.15 -5.88 5.56
CA ASN A 256 49.03 -7.05 5.32
C ASN A 256 48.88 -7.76 3.97
N SER A 257 48.13 -7.23 3.00
CA SER A 257 47.97 -7.91 1.69
C SER A 257 48.05 -6.95 0.50
N ASN A 258 49.27 -6.82 -0.03
CA ASN A 258 49.49 -6.48 -1.44
C ASN A 258 49.05 -7.67 -2.30
N LYS A 259 47.74 -7.80 -2.59
CA LYS A 259 47.22 -8.61 -3.72
C LYS A 259 45.72 -8.34 -3.96
N ARG A 260 45.47 -7.63 -5.07
CA ARG A 260 44.27 -7.58 -5.95
C ARG A 260 42.87 -7.69 -5.31
N PRO A 261 41.99 -6.68 -5.46
CA PRO A 261 40.62 -6.77 -5.00
C PRO A 261 39.77 -7.62 -5.97
N PHE A 262 39.24 -8.76 -5.48
CA PHE A 262 38.10 -9.42 -6.10
C PHE A 262 36.87 -8.52 -5.91
N ARG A 263 36.33 -7.97 -7.01
CA ARG A 263 35.02 -7.32 -7.02
C ARG A 263 33.93 -8.37 -6.76
N ARG A 264 33.49 -8.52 -5.51
CA ARG A 264 32.07 -8.84 -5.25
C ARG A 264 31.37 -7.51 -4.99
N SER A 265 30.87 -6.91 -6.07
CA SER A 265 29.87 -5.86 -5.96
C SER A 265 28.59 -6.52 -5.46
N LEU A 266 28.41 -6.59 -4.14
CA LEU A 266 27.09 -6.76 -3.55
C LEU A 266 26.40 -5.42 -3.77
N MET A 267 25.64 -5.37 -4.85
CA MET A 267 24.82 -4.26 -5.29
C MET A 267 23.77 -4.01 -4.20
N LYS A 268 24.16 -3.23 -3.17
CA LYS A 268 23.22 -2.53 -2.30
C LYS A 268 22.39 -1.66 -3.24
N GLN A 269 21.15 -2.06 -3.51
CA GLN A 269 20.17 -1.18 -4.14
C GLN A 269 19.88 -0.04 -3.17
N SER A 270 20.72 0.97 -3.24
CA SER A 270 20.44 2.32 -2.77
C SER A 270 19.42 2.95 -3.71
N SER A 271 18.46 3.67 -3.11
CA SER A 271 17.70 4.78 -3.69
C SER A 271 16.92 4.52 -4.98
N LEU A 272 15.62 4.26 -4.83
CA LEU A 272 14.62 4.75 -5.78
C LEU A 272 14.52 6.27 -5.56
N ASP A 273 15.26 7.02 -6.37
CA ASP A 273 14.87 8.35 -6.79
C ASP A 273 14.44 8.26 -8.26
N GLU A 274 13.37 8.98 -8.57
CA GLU A 274 12.67 9.14 -9.85
C GLU A 274 13.60 9.17 -11.10
N PRO A 275 13.10 8.71 -12.25
CA PRO A 275 13.20 9.61 -13.40
C PRO A 275 11.84 9.84 -14.06
N ALA A 276 11.52 11.12 -14.11
CA ALA A 276 10.54 11.70 -14.99
C ALA A 276 10.79 11.30 -16.47
N LEU A 277 9.71 10.87 -17.10
CA LEU A 277 9.29 11.18 -18.47
C LEU A 277 10.41 11.71 -19.42
N ALA A 278 10.96 10.81 -20.23
CA ALA A 278 11.47 11.15 -21.55
C ALA A 278 10.99 10.10 -22.55
N MET A 279 9.96 10.51 -23.28
CA MET A 279 9.43 9.92 -24.50
C MET A 279 10.56 9.79 -25.54
N GLU A 280 10.77 8.61 -26.12
CA GLU A 280 11.38 8.57 -27.44
C GLU A 280 10.90 7.37 -28.27
N ASN A 281 10.45 7.74 -29.47
CA ASN A 281 9.86 6.90 -30.50
C ASN A 281 10.89 5.96 -31.12
N ASP A 282 10.45 4.75 -31.39
CA ASP A 282 11.11 3.81 -32.29
C ASP A 282 10.83 4.22 -33.76
N TYR A 283 11.88 4.57 -34.51
CA TYR A 283 11.94 4.52 -35.96
C TYR A 283 13.40 4.30 -36.38
N GLY A 284 13.64 3.18 -37.07
CA GLY A 284 14.97 2.71 -37.42
C GLY A 284 15.67 3.38 -38.60
N LYS A 285 16.93 2.98 -38.81
CA LYS A 285 17.55 2.88 -40.13
C LYS A 285 18.80 2.00 -40.13
N ASP A 286 18.87 1.16 -41.16
CA ASP A 286 19.91 0.20 -41.52
C ASP A 286 21.30 0.79 -41.77
N GLY A 287 22.32 -0.07 -41.70
CA GLY A 287 23.55 0.06 -42.51
C GLY A 287 24.83 -0.50 -41.90
N ASP A 288 25.13 -1.77 -42.19
CA ASP A 288 26.50 -2.35 -42.27
C ASP A 288 26.79 -2.57 -43.78
N PRO A 289 28.02 -2.76 -44.32
CA PRO A 289 29.30 -3.05 -43.66
C PRO A 289 30.58 -2.38 -44.21
N THR A 290 31.69 -2.64 -43.50
CA THR A 290 33.07 -2.94 -43.96
C THR A 290 34.23 -2.02 -43.55
N ALA A 291 35.27 -2.71 -43.06
CA ALA A 291 36.72 -2.52 -43.29
C ALA A 291 37.56 -1.76 -42.24
N ASN A 292 38.27 -2.60 -41.45
CA ASN A 292 39.72 -2.68 -41.31
C ASN A 292 40.41 -2.13 -40.04
N GLU A 293 40.98 -3.09 -39.30
CA GLU A 293 42.32 -3.16 -38.67
C GLU A 293 42.81 -2.07 -37.71
N GLY A 294 43.27 -2.52 -36.54
CA GLY A 294 44.60 -2.11 -36.06
C GLY A 294 44.66 -1.40 -34.71
N ASP A 295 45.32 -2.09 -33.77
CA ASP A 295 46.16 -1.58 -32.69
C ASP A 295 45.59 -1.11 -31.34
N VAL A 296 46.17 -1.77 -30.35
CA VAL A 296 46.15 -1.55 -28.90
C VAL A 296 47.25 -0.56 -28.59
N GLU A 297 46.94 0.57 -27.96
CA GLU A 297 47.93 1.33 -27.19
C GLU A 297 47.37 1.84 -25.86
N VAL A 298 48.16 1.57 -24.84
CA VAL A 298 48.12 2.02 -23.45
C VAL A 298 48.54 3.49 -23.37
N MET A 299 47.82 4.31 -22.58
CA MET A 299 48.34 5.62 -22.17
C MET A 299 47.98 5.90 -20.70
N ASP A 300 49.05 5.99 -19.91
CA ASP A 300 49.15 6.43 -18.52
C ASP A 300 48.81 7.92 -18.38
N CYS A 301 48.23 8.30 -17.24
CA CYS A 301 48.29 9.67 -16.71
C CYS A 301 48.18 9.63 -15.18
N SER A 302 49.32 9.43 -14.54
CA SER A 302 49.59 9.80 -13.15
C SER A 302 49.54 11.33 -12.96
N GLY A 303 48.97 11.79 -11.84
CA GLY A 303 49.37 13.08 -11.22
C GLY A 303 48.26 14.00 -10.72
N MET A 304 47.99 13.98 -9.41
CA MET A 304 48.23 15.12 -8.50
C MET A 304 47.76 14.81 -7.09
N SER A 305 48.72 14.53 -6.20
CA SER A 305 48.57 14.63 -4.76
C SER A 305 48.63 16.11 -4.35
N GLN A 306 47.68 16.58 -3.55
CA GLN A 306 47.93 17.68 -2.62
C GLN A 306 47.51 17.26 -1.22
N MET A 307 48.53 17.01 -0.40
CA MET A 307 48.43 16.91 1.04
C MET A 307 48.21 18.32 1.61
N VAL A 308 47.19 18.49 2.45
CA VAL A 308 47.13 19.58 3.42
C VAL A 308 47.06 18.93 4.80
N GLN A 309 48.14 19.07 5.56
CA GLN A 309 48.24 18.71 6.97
C GLN A 309 47.69 19.86 7.84
N GLY A 310 46.88 19.53 8.84
CA GLY A 310 46.45 20.39 9.94
C GLY A 310 45.80 19.56 11.06
N PRO A 311 45.86 19.97 12.34
CA PRO A 311 46.53 19.19 13.38
C PRO A 311 45.64 18.34 14.32
N LEU A 312 46.31 17.31 14.86
CA LEU A 312 46.25 16.70 16.20
C LEU A 312 45.05 16.96 17.14
N TYR A 313 44.44 15.82 17.55
CA TYR A 313 43.78 15.49 18.82
C TYR A 313 42.84 16.54 19.45
N GLY A 314 41.53 16.32 19.26
CA GLY A 314 40.51 16.70 20.23
C GLY A 314 39.77 15.43 20.67
N GLU A 315 39.94 15.02 21.92
CA GLU A 315 39.14 13.97 22.56
C GLU A 315 37.66 14.33 22.44
N ARG A 316 36.86 13.47 21.81
CA ARG A 316 35.40 13.58 21.90
C ARG A 316 34.99 13.17 23.32
N PRO A 317 34.16 13.94 24.03
CA PRO A 317 33.63 13.52 25.32
C PRO A 317 32.87 12.20 25.13
N ILE A 318 33.23 11.20 25.94
CA ILE A 318 32.43 10.00 26.09
C ILE A 318 31.15 10.45 26.80
N ASP A 319 30.05 10.60 26.06
CA ASP A 319 28.72 10.79 26.64
C ASP A 319 28.40 9.55 27.48
N LEU A 320 28.61 9.66 28.79
CA LEU A 320 28.16 8.70 29.78
C LEU A 320 26.63 8.68 29.71
N ARG A 321 26.07 7.64 29.07
CA ARG A 321 24.64 7.35 29.20
C ARG A 321 24.28 7.29 30.68
N PRO A 322 23.23 7.99 31.15
CA PRO A 322 22.72 7.77 32.49
C PRO A 322 22.30 6.30 32.64
N CYS A 323 22.68 5.68 33.77
CA CYS A 323 22.34 4.30 34.07
C CYS A 323 20.83 4.06 33.96
N THR A 324 20.46 2.97 33.28
CA THR A 324 19.07 2.48 33.27
C THR A 324 18.68 2.10 34.69
N PRO A 325 17.58 2.65 35.26
CA PRO A 325 17.16 2.29 36.61
C PRO A 325 16.83 0.80 36.68
N GLU A 326 17.29 0.14 37.75
CA GLU A 326 17.06 -1.29 37.99
C GLU A 326 15.57 -1.62 38.08
N LEU A 327 15.16 -2.65 37.36
CA LEU A 327 13.79 -3.13 37.31
C LEU A 327 13.42 -3.76 38.66
N THR A 328 12.58 -3.09 39.44
CA THR A 328 11.97 -3.70 40.63
C THR A 328 11.17 -4.93 40.21
N ARG A 329 11.57 -6.09 40.73
CA ARG A 329 10.88 -7.37 40.48
C ARG A 329 9.42 -7.27 40.94
N ASN A 330 8.54 -7.74 40.06
CA ASN A 330 7.14 -8.13 40.31
C ASN A 330 6.12 -6.99 40.38
N LYS A 331 5.75 -6.44 39.22
CA LYS A 331 4.39 -5.95 38.96
C LYS A 331 4.01 -6.27 37.52
N GLY A 332 3.07 -7.22 37.36
CA GLY A 332 2.35 -7.37 36.10
C GLY A 332 1.65 -6.06 35.78
N LEU A 333 1.61 -5.70 34.50
CA LEU A 333 1.01 -4.45 34.06
C LEU A 333 -0.50 -4.48 34.38
N PRO A 334 -1.09 -3.36 34.85
CA PRO A 334 -2.45 -3.33 35.40
C PRO A 334 -3.56 -3.49 34.34
N TRP A 335 -3.22 -3.74 33.08
CA TRP A 335 -4.20 -3.94 32.02
C TRP A 335 -4.48 -5.42 31.76
N THR A 336 -5.75 -5.72 31.64
CA THR A 336 -6.24 -6.99 31.09
C THR A 336 -5.69 -7.15 29.67
N PRO A 337 -5.11 -8.30 29.32
CA PRO A 337 -4.66 -8.57 27.97
C PRO A 337 -5.81 -8.37 26.99
N LYS A 338 -5.58 -7.61 25.92
CA LYS A 338 -6.56 -7.43 24.82
C LYS A 338 -6.66 -8.66 23.89
N VAL A 339 -5.86 -9.69 24.18
CA VAL A 339 -5.77 -10.90 23.37
C VAL A 339 -6.95 -11.80 23.72
N ARG A 340 -7.74 -12.19 22.70
CA ARG A 340 -8.84 -13.12 22.91
C ARG A 340 -8.27 -14.53 23.04
N GLN A 341 -8.94 -15.38 23.82
CA GLN A 341 -8.49 -16.76 24.03
C GLN A 341 -8.43 -17.56 22.72
N GLN A 342 -9.28 -17.19 21.75
CA GLN A 342 -9.29 -17.72 20.38
C GLN A 342 -8.03 -17.35 19.59
N ASP A 343 -7.49 -16.14 19.77
CA ASP A 343 -6.26 -15.69 19.09
C ASP A 343 -5.05 -16.49 19.60
N VAL A 344 -5.05 -16.84 20.90
CA VAL A 344 -4.01 -17.68 21.51
C VAL A 344 -4.10 -19.12 20.99
N ALA A 345 -5.31 -19.67 20.88
CA ALA A 345 -5.52 -21.00 20.32
C ALA A 345 -5.06 -21.07 18.86
N ALA A 346 -5.47 -20.10 18.03
CA ALA A 346 -5.06 -20.04 16.63
C ALA A 346 -3.53 -19.83 16.44
N PHE A 347 -2.87 -19.13 17.37
CA PHE A 347 -1.40 -19.00 17.35
C PHE A 347 -0.71 -20.33 17.69
N LEU A 348 -1.21 -21.06 18.69
CA LEU A 348 -0.66 -22.35 19.10
C LEU A 348 -0.88 -23.44 18.06
N ASP A 349 -2.00 -23.41 17.35
CA ASP A 349 -2.31 -24.37 16.28
C ASP A 349 -1.46 -24.15 15.00
N ASN A 350 -0.86 -22.95 14.84
CA ASN A 350 -0.02 -22.58 13.70
C ASN A 350 1.49 -22.58 14.00
N SER A 351 1.91 -23.00 15.20
CA SER A 351 3.31 -23.18 15.60
C SER A 351 3.67 -24.66 15.59
#